data_AF-A0A5J4UHG3-F1
#
_entry.id   AF-A0A5J4UHG3-F1
#
_cell.length_a   1.000
_cell.length_b   1.000
_cell.length_c   1.000
_cell.angle_alpha   90.00
_cell.angle_beta   90.00
_cell.angle_gamma   90.00
#
_symmetry.space_group_name_H-M   'P 1'
#
loop_
_entity.id
_entity.type
_entity.pdbx_description
1 polymer ?
#
loop_
_entity_poly.entity_id
_entity_poly.type
_entity_poly.pdbx_seq_one_letter_code
_entity_poly.pdbx_strand_id
1 'polypeptide(L)'
;MPSTFGSNTFGGIFGIQKKDPNNDWMTRISDQIMKIMKERICPLIHLNCHPDLNCQQCINVPQSPAILELKSAVFKALFDASYNNEFKNMLVKDNNIIPHLTHPLIQFASYSQLDKKSDSQEQHNQQKSESTSSLSLITQSIDLLDRLISYNNICKVVINTPNALHSLSTLTCYKINIHFSQENDQLSFKIRNSSRWCLQQIHQFGETSAQSELINARYVGVLVITISTASGSGEEQDLEISNGLDFISDFLSNLNKGRSDYEPSFPPQPLLARRSDEQIEEEGGNEEIESQLIKKGDQYYYIKSQANRAKGAILNYFIEQDNRKPDCDSLFHLPSSTVYGVAIGKEKDKKTLKIWP
;
A
#
# COMPACT_ATOMS: atom_id res chain seq x y z
N MET A 1 59.73 37.62 -62.28
CA MET A 1 58.74 36.56 -62.55
C MET A 1 59.44 35.22 -62.45
N PRO A 2 58.83 34.14 -61.94
CA PRO A 2 57.79 34.05 -60.88
C PRO A 2 58.06 32.86 -59.87
N SER A 3 57.53 32.88 -58.63
CA SER A 3 56.35 32.13 -58.08
C SER A 3 56.70 30.79 -57.36
N THR A 4 56.11 30.28 -56.26
CA THR A 4 54.91 30.59 -55.42
C THR A 4 54.72 29.56 -54.26
N PHE A 5 54.03 29.99 -53.15
CA PHE A 5 53.10 29.28 -52.20
C PHE A 5 53.50 27.93 -51.52
N GLY A 6 53.15 27.56 -50.26
CA GLY A 6 52.37 28.13 -49.15
C GLY A 6 51.89 27.04 -48.14
N SER A 7 51.50 27.44 -46.90
CA SER A 7 50.61 26.78 -45.88
C SER A 7 51.13 25.59 -45.03
N ASN A 8 50.65 25.26 -43.81
CA ASN A 8 50.05 25.94 -42.64
C ASN A 8 50.02 24.95 -41.46
N THR A 9 50.00 25.48 -40.24
CA THR A 9 49.99 24.86 -38.89
C THR A 9 48.64 24.27 -38.44
N PHE A 10 48.66 23.20 -37.62
CA PHE A 10 47.53 22.74 -36.80
C PHE A 10 47.94 22.64 -35.31
N GLY A 11 47.31 23.44 -34.45
CA GLY A 11 47.39 23.37 -33.00
C GLY A 11 46.00 23.10 -32.42
N GLY A 12 45.87 22.04 -31.61
CA GLY A 12 44.62 21.65 -30.96
C GLY A 12 44.33 22.49 -29.71
N ILE A 13 43.16 23.12 -29.68
CA ILE A 13 42.62 23.88 -28.54
C ILE A 13 41.57 23.02 -27.83
N PHE A 14 41.70 22.92 -26.51
CA PHE A 14 40.71 22.37 -25.58
C PHE A 14 39.32 22.99 -25.81
N GLY A 15 38.34 22.13 -26.10
CA GLY A 15 36.94 22.54 -26.20
C GLY A 15 36.37 22.87 -24.82
N ILE A 16 36.22 24.17 -24.52
CA ILE A 16 35.32 24.64 -23.47
C ILE A 16 33.90 24.41 -23.98
N GLN A 17 33.21 23.40 -23.45
CA GLN A 17 31.76 23.31 -23.62
C GLN A 17 31.13 24.56 -23.00
N LYS A 18 30.57 25.45 -23.83
CA LYS A 18 29.77 26.58 -23.37
C LYS A 18 28.56 26.00 -22.62
N LYS A 19 28.49 26.22 -21.30
CA LYS A 19 27.28 25.96 -20.52
C LYS A 19 26.14 26.77 -21.14
N ASP A 20 25.05 26.09 -21.47
CA ASP A 20 23.82 26.70 -21.96
C ASP A 20 23.29 27.69 -20.91
N PRO A 21 23.15 29.00 -21.23
CA PRO A 21 22.58 29.99 -20.33
C PRO A 21 21.16 29.63 -19.86
N ASN A 22 20.45 28.80 -20.63
CA ASN A 22 19.14 28.32 -20.24
C ASN A 22 19.15 27.34 -19.07
N ASN A 23 20.28 26.67 -18.85
CA ASN A 23 20.40 25.71 -17.76
C ASN A 23 20.62 26.43 -16.41
N ASP A 24 21.34 27.56 -16.41
CA ASP A 24 21.66 28.36 -15.21
C ASP A 24 20.40 28.97 -14.56
N TRP A 25 19.46 29.49 -15.36
CA TRP A 25 18.22 30.08 -14.81
C TRP A 25 17.26 29.02 -14.24
N MET A 26 17.14 27.86 -14.89
CA MET A 26 16.31 26.77 -14.36
C MET A 26 16.84 26.26 -13.02
N THR A 27 18.17 26.13 -12.88
CA THR A 27 18.79 25.77 -11.58
C THR A 27 18.55 26.84 -10.51
N ARG A 28 18.70 28.13 -10.84
CA ARG A 28 18.47 29.21 -9.85
C ARG A 28 17.02 29.32 -9.39
N ILE A 29 16.05 29.14 -10.29
CA ILE A 29 14.63 29.12 -9.93
C ILE A 29 14.35 27.92 -9.02
N SER A 30 14.89 26.75 -9.36
CA SER A 30 14.78 25.55 -8.53
C SER A 30 15.35 25.77 -7.12
N ASP A 31 16.53 26.40 -7.00
CA ASP A 31 17.16 26.68 -5.71
C ASP A 31 16.36 27.67 -4.86
N GLN A 32 15.80 28.71 -5.47
CA GLN A 32 14.95 29.68 -4.78
C GLN A 32 13.64 29.04 -4.29
N ILE A 33 13.00 28.21 -5.11
CA ILE A 33 11.81 27.46 -4.72
C ILE A 33 12.14 26.53 -3.55
N MET A 34 13.24 25.78 -3.63
CA MET A 34 13.66 24.89 -2.55
C MET A 34 13.97 25.66 -1.26
N LYS A 35 14.57 26.85 -1.36
CA LYS A 35 14.78 27.73 -0.21
C LYS A 35 13.46 28.14 0.44
N ILE A 36 12.46 28.55 -0.35
CA ILE A 36 11.13 28.89 0.16
C ILE A 36 10.47 27.67 0.82
N MET A 37 10.56 26.49 0.20
CA MET A 37 10.01 25.26 0.76
C MET A 37 10.62 24.96 2.14
N LYS A 38 11.95 25.04 2.26
CA LYS A 38 12.68 24.77 3.51
C LYS A 38 12.39 25.82 4.59
N GLU A 39 12.45 27.11 4.27
CA GLU A 39 12.41 28.19 5.27
C GLU A 39 10.98 28.65 5.62
N ARG A 40 10.01 28.45 4.73
CA ARG A 40 8.65 29.00 4.88
C ARG A 40 7.56 27.95 4.95
N ILE A 41 7.68 26.85 4.19
CA ILE A 41 6.63 25.83 4.11
C ILE A 41 6.85 24.71 5.14
N CYS A 42 8.07 24.17 5.26
CA CYS A 42 8.36 23.08 6.21
C CYS A 42 8.00 23.41 7.66
N PRO A 43 8.26 24.63 8.20
CA PRO A 43 7.86 24.97 9.56
C PRO A 43 6.34 24.85 9.81
N LEU A 44 5.52 24.97 8.76
CA LEU A 44 4.06 24.90 8.87
C LEU A 44 3.54 23.47 9.04
N ILE A 45 4.38 22.44 8.85
CA ILE A 45 4.07 21.06 9.25
C ILE A 45 3.66 21.01 10.73
N HIS A 46 4.26 21.88 11.54
CA HIS A 46 4.09 21.88 12.98
C HIS A 46 2.85 22.66 13.47
N LEU A 47 2.03 23.22 12.57
CA LEU A 47 0.76 23.83 12.94
C LEU A 47 -0.11 22.80 13.69
N ASN A 48 -0.65 23.17 14.85
CA ASN A 48 -1.55 22.36 15.66
C ASN A 48 -1.16 20.86 15.68
N CYS A 49 0.09 20.58 16.07
CA CYS A 49 0.54 19.20 16.27
C CYS A 49 -0.26 18.55 17.39
N HIS A 50 -0.48 17.24 17.29
CA HIS A 50 -1.13 16.52 18.37
C HIS A 50 -0.25 16.52 19.63
N PRO A 51 -0.82 16.68 20.84
CA PRO A 51 -0.06 16.65 22.10
C PRO A 51 0.80 15.38 22.26
N ASP A 52 0.30 14.23 21.82
CA ASP A 52 1.00 12.95 21.94
C ASP A 52 2.33 12.89 21.16
N LEU A 53 2.51 13.78 20.18
CA LEU A 53 3.77 13.90 19.43
C LEU A 53 4.86 14.62 20.24
N ASN A 54 4.52 15.29 21.35
CA ASN A 54 5.44 16.11 22.14
C ASN A 54 6.29 17.06 21.27
N CYS A 55 5.68 17.63 20.23
CA CYS A 55 6.38 18.43 19.23
C CYS A 55 6.85 19.78 19.80
N GLN A 56 8.16 19.95 19.93
CA GLN A 56 8.76 21.20 20.42
C GLN A 56 8.57 22.39 19.48
N GLN A 57 8.33 22.13 18.19
CA GLN A 57 8.11 23.16 17.17
C GLN A 57 6.63 23.48 16.96
N CYS A 58 5.73 22.95 17.82
CA CYS A 58 4.29 23.11 17.65
C CYS A 58 3.86 24.58 17.63
N ILE A 59 3.16 24.97 16.58
CA ILE A 59 2.55 26.29 16.43
C ILE A 59 1.06 26.15 16.71
N ASN A 60 0.63 26.57 17.90
CA ASN A 60 -0.77 26.49 18.31
C ASN A 60 -1.57 27.70 17.80
N VAL A 61 -2.62 27.42 17.03
CA VAL A 61 -3.58 28.41 16.53
C VAL A 61 -5.01 27.89 16.72
N PRO A 62 -6.01 28.77 16.93
CA PRO A 62 -7.40 28.35 17.03
C PRO A 62 -7.83 27.50 15.83
N GLN A 63 -8.42 26.32 16.11
CA GLN A 63 -8.88 25.42 15.06
C GLN A 63 -10.02 26.06 14.28
N SER A 64 -9.90 26.04 12.95
CA SER A 64 -10.93 26.49 12.02
C SER A 64 -10.80 25.75 10.69
N PRO A 65 -11.85 25.72 9.85
CA PRO A 65 -11.76 25.14 8.51
C PRO A 65 -10.61 25.72 7.67
N ALA A 66 -10.36 27.03 7.79
CA ALA A 66 -9.26 27.70 7.09
C ALA A 66 -7.86 27.17 7.52
N ILE A 67 -7.68 26.78 8.79
CA ILE A 67 -6.43 26.16 9.25
C ILE A 67 -6.28 24.75 8.69
N LEU A 68 -7.38 23.98 8.55
CA LEU A 68 -7.33 22.65 7.91
C LEU A 68 -6.98 22.76 6.43
N GLU A 69 -7.55 23.75 5.72
CA GLU A 69 -7.22 24.05 4.33
C GLU A 69 -5.77 24.49 4.15
N LEU A 70 -5.27 25.35 5.05
CA LEU A 70 -3.87 25.75 5.04
C LEU A 70 -2.95 24.54 5.20
N LYS A 71 -3.24 23.65 6.16
CA LYS A 71 -2.46 22.41 6.35
C LYS A 71 -2.53 21.51 5.11
N SER A 72 -3.71 21.35 4.52
CA SER A 72 -3.90 20.60 3.29
C SER A 72 -3.02 21.16 2.16
N ALA A 73 -3.04 22.48 1.97
CA ALA A 73 -2.21 23.16 0.97
C ALA A 73 -0.69 23.00 1.25
N VAL A 74 -0.28 23.05 2.51
CA VAL A 74 1.11 22.78 2.93
C VAL A 74 1.50 21.35 2.53
N PHE A 75 0.71 20.34 2.88
CA PHE A 75 1.01 18.95 2.53
C PHE A 75 1.01 18.71 1.02
N LYS A 76 0.11 19.37 0.28
CA LYS A 76 0.15 19.36 -1.18
C LYS A 76 1.46 19.94 -1.72
N ALA A 77 1.89 21.10 -1.25
CA ALA A 77 3.13 21.72 -1.70
C ALA A 77 4.36 20.86 -1.38
N LEU A 78 4.37 20.21 -0.21
CA LEU A 78 5.42 19.27 0.18
C LEU A 78 5.41 18.02 -0.72
N PHE A 79 4.24 17.49 -1.08
CA PHE A 79 4.13 16.39 -2.05
C PHE A 79 4.71 16.77 -3.40
N ASP A 80 4.33 17.93 -3.93
CA ASP A 80 4.82 18.43 -5.22
C ASP A 80 6.34 18.69 -5.21
N ALA A 81 6.91 19.15 -4.09
CA ALA A 81 8.36 19.33 -3.95
C ALA A 81 9.12 18.02 -3.71
N SER A 82 8.46 16.97 -3.21
CA SER A 82 9.07 15.66 -2.88
C SER A 82 9.43 14.82 -4.10
N TYR A 83 9.15 15.29 -5.33
CA TYR A 83 9.75 14.72 -6.54
C TYR A 83 11.27 14.92 -6.58
N ASN A 84 11.80 15.91 -5.85
CA ASN A 84 13.22 16.03 -5.60
C ASN A 84 13.63 15.08 -4.44
N ASN A 85 14.45 14.07 -4.75
CA ASN A 85 14.88 13.06 -3.78
C ASN A 85 15.68 13.63 -2.59
N GLU A 86 16.46 14.70 -2.79
CA GLU A 86 17.18 15.37 -1.70
C GLU A 86 16.19 16.02 -0.73
N PHE A 87 15.21 16.75 -1.28
CA PHE A 87 14.15 17.38 -0.48
C PHE A 87 13.30 16.33 0.25
N LYS A 88 12.90 15.25 -0.44
CA LYS A 88 12.19 14.12 0.17
C LYS A 88 12.98 13.53 1.35
N ASN A 89 14.28 13.31 1.19
CA ASN A 89 15.13 12.78 2.26
C ASN A 89 15.23 13.74 3.45
N MET A 90 15.32 15.05 3.18
CA MET A 90 15.32 16.10 4.21
C MET A 90 14.00 16.11 5.00
N LEU A 91 12.84 16.02 4.34
CA LEU A 91 11.55 15.97 5.04
C LEU A 91 11.46 14.82 6.03
N VAL A 92 12.00 13.66 5.66
CA VAL A 92 11.92 12.47 6.49
C VAL A 92 12.94 12.51 7.62
N LYS A 93 14.21 12.82 7.31
CA LYS A 93 15.31 12.72 8.27
C LYS A 93 15.41 13.94 9.16
N ASP A 94 15.24 15.14 8.60
CA ASP A 94 15.50 16.40 9.31
C ASP A 94 14.22 16.96 9.93
N ASN A 95 13.08 16.86 9.23
CA ASN A 95 11.80 17.35 9.74
C ASN A 95 10.97 16.30 10.49
N ASN A 96 11.37 15.03 10.47
CA ASN A 96 10.62 13.92 11.09
C ASN A 96 9.12 13.99 10.75
N ILE A 97 8.79 14.15 9.46
CA ILE A 97 7.43 14.47 9.03
C ILE A 97 6.43 13.31 9.24
N ILE A 98 6.89 12.06 9.31
CA ILE A 98 6.02 10.88 9.29
C ILE A 98 4.99 10.88 10.43
N PRO A 99 5.35 11.10 11.72
CA PRO A 99 4.36 11.21 12.80
C PRO A 99 3.34 12.35 12.61
N HIS A 100 3.75 13.45 11.96
CA HIS A 100 2.85 14.57 11.65
C HIS A 100 1.81 14.23 10.57
N LEU A 101 2.10 13.24 9.72
CA LEU A 101 1.16 12.72 8.73
C LEU A 101 0.31 11.59 9.31
N THR A 102 0.90 10.64 10.02
CA THR A 102 0.20 9.44 10.51
C THR A 102 -0.79 9.76 11.63
N HIS A 103 -0.49 10.71 12.52
CA HIS A 103 -1.36 11.01 13.65
C HIS A 103 -2.75 11.55 13.23
N PRO A 104 -2.87 12.53 12.31
CA PRO A 104 -4.16 12.92 11.76
C PRO A 104 -4.94 11.75 11.15
N LEU A 105 -4.26 10.83 10.46
CA LEU A 105 -4.89 9.64 9.86
C LEU A 105 -5.45 8.70 10.93
N ILE A 106 -4.69 8.47 12.00
CA ILE A 106 -5.11 7.61 13.12
C ILE A 106 -6.36 8.18 13.79
N GLN A 107 -6.34 9.49 14.07
CA GLN A 107 -7.46 10.19 14.68
C GLN A 107 -8.70 10.12 13.77
N PHE A 108 -8.53 10.43 12.48
CA PHE A 108 -9.63 10.40 11.52
C PHE A 108 -10.22 9.00 11.33
N ALA A 109 -9.38 7.97 11.17
CA ALA A 109 -9.82 6.59 11.07
C ALA A 109 -10.62 6.16 12.32
N SER A 110 -10.16 6.53 13.51
CA SER A 110 -10.84 6.20 14.77
C SER A 110 -12.24 6.83 14.84
N TYR A 111 -12.41 8.08 14.40
CA TYR A 111 -13.72 8.73 14.34
C TYR A 111 -14.65 8.05 13.33
N SER A 112 -14.16 7.77 12.12
CA SER A 112 -14.98 7.14 11.07
C SER A 112 -15.50 5.74 11.42
N GLN A 113 -14.83 5.03 12.34
CA GLN A 113 -15.32 3.75 12.86
C GLN A 113 -16.42 3.90 13.93
N LEU A 114 -16.39 4.97 14.73
CA LEU A 114 -17.39 5.22 15.75
C LEU A 114 -18.77 5.46 15.11
N ASP A 115 -18.79 6.13 13.96
CA ASP A 115 -20.01 6.39 13.20
C ASP A 115 -20.67 5.11 12.66
N LYS A 116 -19.93 4.00 12.51
CA LYS A 116 -20.47 2.68 12.12
C LYS A 116 -21.10 1.90 13.28
N LYS A 117 -20.76 2.20 14.54
CA LYS A 117 -21.26 1.44 15.71
C LYS A 117 -22.55 1.99 16.29
N SER A 118 -22.94 3.22 15.93
CA SER A 118 -24.23 3.81 16.31
C SER A 118 -25.32 3.41 15.30
N ASP A 119 -25.68 2.13 15.28
CA ASP A 119 -26.85 1.63 14.56
C ASP A 119 -28.12 1.93 15.37
N SER A 120 -28.70 3.10 15.14
CA SER A 120 -30.11 3.36 15.40
C SER A 120 -30.68 4.19 14.25
N GLN A 121 -31.34 3.51 13.31
CA GLN A 121 -32.45 3.85 12.39
C GLN A 121 -32.70 5.29 11.87
N GLU A 122 -31.83 6.28 12.10
CA GLU A 122 -31.92 7.65 11.59
C GLU A 122 -30.80 7.96 10.58
N GLN A 123 -30.38 6.97 9.80
CA GLN A 123 -29.25 7.10 8.86
C GLN A 123 -29.54 7.96 7.62
N HIS A 124 -30.74 8.52 7.46
CA HIS A 124 -31.04 9.40 6.32
C HIS A 124 -30.91 10.90 6.61
N ASN A 125 -30.80 11.33 7.88
CA ASN A 125 -30.80 12.77 8.22
C ASN A 125 -29.72 13.23 9.22
N GLN A 126 -28.85 12.36 9.76
CA GLN A 126 -27.79 12.76 10.69
C GLN A 126 -26.44 12.04 10.49
N GLN A 127 -25.99 11.85 9.25
CA GLN A 127 -24.53 11.76 9.03
C GLN A 127 -23.95 13.15 9.31
N LYS A 128 -23.29 13.34 10.46
CA LYS A 128 -22.43 14.51 10.70
C LYS A 128 -21.51 14.64 9.50
N SER A 129 -21.72 15.64 8.65
CA SER A 129 -20.84 15.83 7.51
C SER A 129 -19.47 16.22 8.05
N GLU A 130 -18.51 15.31 7.91
CA GLU A 130 -17.11 15.70 7.97
C GLU A 130 -16.92 16.82 6.95
N SER A 131 -16.30 17.92 7.38
CA SER A 131 -16.10 19.05 6.49
C SER A 131 -15.20 18.64 5.34
N THR A 132 -15.47 19.17 4.14
CA THR A 132 -14.61 18.98 2.96
C THR A 132 -13.16 19.34 3.27
N SER A 133 -12.91 20.35 4.11
CA SER A 133 -11.58 20.74 4.57
C SER A 133 -10.86 19.60 5.35
N SER A 134 -11.59 18.83 6.16
CA SER A 134 -11.03 17.65 6.84
C SER A 134 -10.66 16.54 5.85
N LEU A 135 -11.56 16.23 4.90
CA LEU A 135 -11.29 15.22 3.86
C LEU A 135 -10.11 15.60 2.96
N SER A 136 -10.00 16.87 2.62
CA SER A 136 -8.88 17.42 1.87
C SER A 136 -7.57 17.21 2.63
N LEU A 137 -7.53 17.57 3.92
CA LEU A 137 -6.35 17.38 4.75
C LEU A 137 -5.92 15.90 4.82
N ILE A 138 -6.87 15.00 5.04
CA ILE A 138 -6.60 13.55 5.13
C ILE A 138 -6.09 13.03 3.78
N THR A 139 -6.74 13.37 2.68
CA THR A 139 -6.30 13.02 1.32
C THR A 139 -4.84 13.46 1.09
N GLN A 140 -4.53 14.73 1.34
CA GLN A 140 -3.17 15.25 1.12
C GLN A 140 -2.15 14.64 2.09
N SER A 141 -2.56 14.26 3.30
CA SER A 141 -1.68 13.57 4.25
C SER A 141 -1.31 12.17 3.78
N ILE A 142 -2.27 11.40 3.24
CA ILE A 142 -2.03 10.05 2.72
C ILE A 142 -1.20 10.11 1.44
N ASP A 143 -1.51 11.01 0.51
CA ASP A 143 -0.75 11.15 -0.75
C ASP A 143 0.72 11.51 -0.47
N LEU A 144 0.96 12.42 0.47
CA LEU A 144 2.32 12.72 0.91
C LEU A 144 2.98 11.52 1.60
N LEU A 145 2.26 10.81 2.48
CA LEU A 145 2.79 9.63 3.14
C LEU A 145 3.21 8.56 2.12
N ASP A 146 2.35 8.22 1.17
CA ASP A 146 2.62 7.27 0.07
C ASP A 146 3.89 7.66 -0.70
N ARG A 147 3.98 8.95 -1.09
CA ARG A 147 5.16 9.48 -1.78
C ARG A 147 6.44 9.30 -0.96
N LEU A 148 6.38 9.54 0.35
CA LEU A 148 7.55 9.48 1.22
C LEU A 148 8.02 8.04 1.45
N ILE A 149 7.10 7.10 1.65
CA ILE A 149 7.44 5.69 1.90
C ILE A 149 7.78 4.92 0.62
N SER A 150 7.36 5.42 -0.54
CA SER A 150 7.72 4.83 -1.84
C SER A 150 9.22 4.76 -2.06
N TYR A 151 9.73 3.59 -2.48
CA TYR A 151 11.14 3.36 -2.84
C TYR A 151 12.14 3.67 -1.71
N ASN A 152 11.74 3.51 -0.44
CA ASN A 152 12.61 3.82 0.69
C ASN A 152 12.31 2.91 1.90
N ASN A 153 13.31 2.72 2.77
CA ASN A 153 13.20 1.93 3.99
C ASN A 153 12.43 2.63 5.14
N ILE A 154 11.74 3.73 4.82
CA ILE A 154 11.01 4.58 5.78
C ILE A 154 9.76 3.89 6.32
N CYS A 155 9.27 2.83 5.64
CA CYS A 155 8.13 2.02 6.06
C CYS A 155 8.22 1.59 7.53
N LYS A 156 9.44 1.35 8.06
CA LYS A 156 9.65 1.00 9.48
C LYS A 156 9.08 2.04 10.45
N VAL A 157 9.17 3.34 10.12
CA VAL A 157 8.64 4.41 10.99
C VAL A 157 7.11 4.34 11.04
N VAL A 158 6.46 4.07 9.89
CA VAL A 158 5.00 3.92 9.82
C VAL A 158 4.55 2.66 10.56
N ILE A 159 5.22 1.52 10.32
CA ILE A 159 4.92 0.24 11.00
C ILE A 159 5.04 0.39 12.52
N ASN A 160 6.08 1.07 13.00
CA ASN A 160 6.32 1.27 14.42
C ASN A 160 5.43 2.35 15.04
N THR A 161 4.65 3.09 14.25
CA THR A 161 3.69 4.05 14.77
C THR A 161 2.43 3.30 15.23
N PRO A 162 2.08 3.33 16.53
CA PRO A 162 0.90 2.61 17.02
C PRO A 162 -0.36 2.95 16.25
N ASN A 163 -1.16 1.93 15.91
CA ASN A 163 -2.39 2.03 15.14
C ASN A 163 -2.28 2.54 13.69
N ALA A 164 -1.11 2.97 13.20
CA ALA A 164 -1.00 3.54 11.86
C ALA A 164 -1.43 2.56 10.76
N LEU A 165 -0.97 1.30 10.82
CA LEU A 165 -1.37 0.27 9.86
C LEU A 165 -2.86 -0.05 9.94
N HIS A 166 -3.40 -0.23 11.14
CA HIS A 166 -4.83 -0.49 11.33
C HIS A 166 -5.69 0.68 10.83
N SER A 167 -5.24 1.91 11.05
CA SER A 167 -5.90 3.10 10.52
C SER A 167 -5.84 3.16 9.00
N LEU A 168 -4.71 2.85 8.37
CA LEU A 168 -4.62 2.73 6.91
C LEU A 168 -5.56 1.64 6.38
N SER A 169 -5.59 0.45 6.99
CA SER A 169 -6.53 -0.64 6.65
C SER A 169 -7.99 -0.22 6.83
N THR A 170 -8.29 0.63 7.81
CA THR A 170 -9.65 1.17 7.98
C THR A 170 -10.01 2.11 6.84
N LEU A 171 -9.06 2.96 6.45
CA LEU A 171 -9.26 3.98 5.43
C LEU A 171 -9.39 3.40 4.02
N THR A 172 -8.88 2.19 3.75
CA THR A 172 -9.13 1.49 2.46
C THR A 172 -10.60 1.19 2.23
N CYS A 173 -11.42 1.14 3.27
CA CYS A 173 -12.86 0.91 3.20
C CYS A 173 -13.67 2.15 3.60
N TYR A 174 -13.03 3.34 3.62
CA TYR A 174 -13.68 4.58 4.01
C TYR A 174 -14.85 4.91 3.08
N LYS A 175 -16.05 4.87 3.66
CA LYS A 175 -17.33 5.14 2.99
C LYS A 175 -17.49 4.42 1.64
N ILE A 176 -16.99 3.18 1.56
CA ILE A 176 -17.16 2.34 0.38
C ILE A 176 -18.67 2.12 0.13
N ASN A 177 -19.10 2.20 -1.14
CA ASN A 177 -20.49 2.09 -1.59
C ASN A 177 -21.47 3.13 -1.00
N ILE A 178 -20.95 4.24 -0.48
CA ILE A 178 -21.77 5.39 -0.10
C ILE A 178 -21.45 6.54 -1.07
N HIS A 179 -22.48 7.05 -1.74
CA HIS A 179 -22.38 8.18 -2.66
C HIS A 179 -22.82 9.48 -2.00
N PHE A 180 -22.02 10.53 -2.12
CA PHE A 180 -22.22 11.87 -1.59
C PHE A 180 -22.31 12.89 -2.73
N SER A 181 -21.76 14.09 -2.52
CA SER A 181 -21.42 15.01 -3.60
C SER A 181 -20.24 14.48 -4.40
N GLN A 182 -20.19 14.83 -5.69
CA GLN A 182 -19.11 14.43 -6.59
C GLN A 182 -17.70 14.71 -6.03
N GLU A 183 -17.51 15.86 -5.36
CA GLU A 183 -16.22 16.21 -4.73
C GLU A 183 -15.87 15.29 -3.56
N ASN A 184 -16.84 15.01 -2.69
CA ASN A 184 -16.60 14.13 -1.54
C ASN A 184 -16.41 12.67 -1.98
N ASP A 185 -17.07 12.23 -3.05
CA ASP A 185 -16.86 10.91 -3.64
C ASP A 185 -15.44 10.78 -4.20
N GLN A 186 -14.95 11.81 -4.88
CA GLN A 186 -13.57 11.85 -5.37
C GLN A 186 -12.55 11.81 -4.22
N LEU A 187 -12.77 12.59 -3.15
CA LEU A 187 -11.90 12.58 -1.98
C LEU A 187 -11.94 11.23 -1.25
N SER A 188 -13.13 10.67 -1.04
CA SER A 188 -13.30 9.36 -0.40
C SER A 188 -12.62 8.26 -1.20
N PHE A 189 -12.77 8.27 -2.52
CA PHE A 189 -12.08 7.35 -3.42
C PHE A 189 -10.56 7.49 -3.30
N LYS A 190 -10.03 8.73 -3.32
CA LYS A 190 -8.58 8.97 -3.14
C LYS A 190 -8.09 8.47 -1.80
N ILE A 191 -8.82 8.71 -0.71
CA ILE A 191 -8.46 8.17 0.62
C ILE A 191 -8.32 6.65 0.57
N ARG A 192 -9.30 5.95 -0.04
CA ARG A 192 -9.26 4.49 -0.16
C ARG A 192 -8.08 4.01 -0.99
N ASN A 193 -7.92 4.58 -2.20
CA ASN A 193 -6.85 4.21 -3.13
C ASN A 193 -5.46 4.49 -2.54
N SER A 194 -5.19 5.71 -2.07
CA SER A 194 -3.88 6.09 -1.54
C SER A 194 -3.55 5.31 -0.25
N SER A 195 -4.56 4.91 0.54
CA SER A 195 -4.33 4.03 1.70
C SER A 195 -3.91 2.62 1.28
N ARG A 196 -4.54 2.06 0.23
CA ARG A 196 -4.14 0.76 -0.33
C ARG A 196 -2.71 0.81 -0.87
N TRP A 197 -2.36 1.87 -1.59
CA TRP A 197 -0.98 2.08 -2.05
C TRP A 197 -0.01 2.18 -0.88
N CYS A 198 -0.33 2.92 0.18
CA CYS A 198 0.53 2.97 1.36
C CYS A 198 0.81 1.56 1.93
N LEU A 199 -0.23 0.74 2.08
CA LEU A 199 -0.09 -0.63 2.57
C LEU A 199 0.71 -1.52 1.61
N GLN A 200 0.53 -1.34 0.29
CA GLN A 200 1.32 -2.02 -0.74
C GLN A 200 2.81 -1.62 -0.67
N GLN A 201 3.12 -0.33 -0.49
CA GLN A 201 4.51 0.12 -0.31
C GLN A 201 5.13 -0.50 0.95
N ILE A 202 4.36 -0.58 2.04
CA ILE A 202 4.80 -1.25 3.27
C ILE A 202 5.03 -2.74 3.03
N HIS A 203 4.18 -3.40 2.26
CA HIS A 203 4.40 -4.78 1.86
C HIS A 203 5.70 -4.93 1.05
N GLN A 204 5.90 -4.11 0.03
CA GLN A 204 7.03 -4.21 -0.90
C GLN A 204 8.38 -3.85 -0.28
N PHE A 205 8.42 -2.87 0.62
CA PHE A 205 9.66 -2.37 1.25
C PHE A 205 9.80 -2.77 2.72
N GLY A 206 8.88 -3.59 3.24
CA GLY A 206 8.89 -4.10 4.60
C GLY A 206 9.61 -5.42 4.74
N GLU A 207 10.42 -5.53 5.80
CA GLU A 207 11.08 -6.77 6.23
C GLU A 207 10.07 -7.79 6.80
N THR A 208 10.55 -8.96 7.23
CA THR A 208 9.75 -10.03 7.86
C THR A 208 8.75 -9.53 8.90
N SER A 209 9.16 -8.62 9.79
CA SER A 209 8.29 -8.06 10.83
C SER A 209 7.11 -7.25 10.24
N ALA A 210 7.34 -6.52 9.14
CA ALA A 210 6.28 -5.77 8.47
C ALA A 210 5.16 -6.68 7.96
N GLN A 211 5.52 -7.86 7.44
CA GLN A 211 4.54 -8.82 6.93
C GLN A 211 3.63 -9.37 8.04
N SER A 212 4.19 -9.59 9.22
CA SER A 212 3.40 -9.99 10.41
C SER A 212 2.43 -8.89 10.83
N GLU A 213 2.88 -7.63 10.83
CA GLU A 213 2.04 -6.48 11.17
C GLU A 213 0.91 -6.24 10.15
N LEU A 214 1.18 -6.44 8.85
CA LEU A 214 0.15 -6.37 7.81
C LEU A 214 -0.97 -7.39 8.02
N ILE A 215 -0.63 -8.63 8.40
CA ILE A 215 -1.63 -9.67 8.70
C ILE A 215 -2.42 -9.34 9.96
N ASN A 216 -1.77 -8.81 11.00
CA ASN A 216 -2.46 -8.34 12.20
C ASN A 216 -3.42 -7.18 11.88
N ALA A 217 -3.08 -6.34 10.90
CA ALA A 217 -3.92 -5.27 10.38
C ALA A 217 -4.98 -5.72 9.34
N ARG A 218 -5.18 -7.04 9.16
CA ARG A 218 -6.10 -7.65 8.16
C ARG A 218 -5.88 -7.14 6.73
N TYR A 219 -4.63 -6.91 6.33
CA TYR A 219 -4.30 -6.37 5.01
C TYR A 219 -4.92 -7.16 3.85
N VAL A 220 -4.81 -8.49 3.86
CA VAL A 220 -5.40 -9.31 2.78
C VAL A 220 -6.93 -9.25 2.80
N GLY A 221 -7.55 -9.19 3.98
CA GLY A 221 -9.00 -9.03 4.11
C GLY A 221 -9.50 -7.73 3.49
N VAL A 222 -8.79 -6.62 3.67
CA VAL A 222 -9.18 -5.34 3.03
C VAL A 222 -8.99 -5.35 1.51
N LEU A 223 -8.04 -6.14 1.00
CA LEU A 223 -7.91 -6.36 -0.45
C LEU A 223 -9.07 -7.21 -0.99
N VAL A 224 -9.52 -8.22 -0.24
CA VAL A 224 -10.73 -9.00 -0.57
C VAL A 224 -11.93 -8.08 -0.66
N ILE A 225 -12.17 -7.23 0.35
CA ILE A 225 -13.26 -6.24 0.31
C ILE A 225 -13.16 -5.39 -0.95
N THR A 226 -11.96 -4.91 -1.31
CA THR A 226 -11.74 -4.08 -2.50
C THR A 226 -12.20 -4.74 -3.80
N ILE A 227 -12.01 -6.06 -3.96
CA ILE A 227 -12.41 -6.82 -5.16
C ILE A 227 -13.85 -7.36 -5.08
N SER A 228 -14.55 -7.16 -3.96
CA SER A 228 -15.82 -7.80 -3.64
C SER A 228 -17.01 -7.17 -4.35
N THR A 229 -17.13 -7.43 -5.66
CA THR A 229 -18.24 -6.88 -6.47
C THR A 229 -19.51 -7.73 -6.39
N ALA A 230 -19.42 -9.02 -6.07
CA ALA A 230 -20.60 -9.90 -6.03
C ALA A 230 -21.51 -9.55 -4.85
N SER A 231 -20.91 -9.24 -3.70
CA SER A 231 -21.59 -8.72 -2.51
C SER A 231 -21.93 -7.23 -2.59
N GLY A 232 -21.46 -6.51 -3.62
CA GLY A 232 -21.60 -5.05 -3.71
C GLY A 232 -20.87 -4.30 -2.60
N SER A 233 -19.82 -4.91 -2.02
CA SER A 233 -19.06 -4.37 -0.89
C SER A 233 -17.71 -3.75 -1.29
N GLY A 234 -17.29 -3.93 -2.55
CA GLY A 234 -15.99 -3.52 -3.09
C GLY A 234 -16.00 -2.30 -4.02
N GLU A 235 -14.87 -2.07 -4.69
CA GLU A 235 -14.73 -0.96 -5.63
C GLU A 235 -15.41 -1.27 -6.97
N GLU A 236 -15.94 -0.23 -7.61
CA GLU A 236 -16.62 -0.34 -8.90
C GLU A 236 -15.66 -0.23 -10.09
N GLN A 237 -14.47 0.33 -9.86
CA GLN A 237 -13.50 0.64 -10.91
C GLN A 237 -12.62 -0.59 -11.25
N ASP A 238 -12.60 -0.95 -12.53
CA ASP A 238 -11.87 -2.11 -13.04
C ASP A 238 -10.35 -2.07 -12.72
N LEU A 239 -9.72 -0.89 -12.72
CA LEU A 239 -8.32 -0.73 -12.35
C LEU A 239 -8.07 -1.09 -10.88
N GLU A 240 -8.96 -0.68 -9.97
CA GLU A 240 -8.82 -0.96 -8.54
C GLU A 240 -9.03 -2.44 -8.25
N ILE A 241 -9.98 -3.08 -8.93
CA ILE A 241 -10.20 -4.53 -8.84
C ILE A 241 -8.95 -5.27 -9.34
N SER A 242 -8.40 -4.85 -10.48
CA SER A 242 -7.19 -5.45 -11.06
C SER A 242 -5.97 -5.32 -10.13
N ASN A 243 -5.77 -4.13 -9.54
CA ASN A 243 -4.71 -3.88 -8.57
C ASN A 243 -4.91 -4.69 -7.29
N GLY A 244 -6.14 -4.77 -6.76
CA GLY A 244 -6.45 -5.58 -5.58
C GLY A 244 -6.11 -7.06 -5.78
N LEU A 245 -6.46 -7.62 -6.95
CA LEU A 245 -6.09 -8.99 -7.32
C LEU A 245 -4.58 -9.19 -7.46
N ASP A 246 -3.88 -8.21 -8.04
CA ASP A 246 -2.41 -8.22 -8.14
C ASP A 246 -1.77 -8.24 -6.75
N PHE A 247 -2.22 -7.36 -5.86
CA PHE A 247 -1.70 -7.23 -4.51
C PHE A 247 -1.94 -8.49 -3.69
N ILE A 248 -3.11 -9.13 -3.80
CA ILE A 248 -3.37 -10.44 -3.17
C ILE A 248 -2.38 -11.49 -3.68
N SER A 249 -2.21 -11.58 -5.00
CA SER A 249 -1.32 -12.56 -5.61
C SER A 249 0.14 -12.36 -5.20
N ASP A 250 0.63 -11.11 -5.24
CA ASP A 250 2.00 -10.75 -4.84
C ASP A 250 2.24 -11.02 -3.35
N PHE A 251 1.30 -10.61 -2.50
CA PHE A 251 1.35 -10.83 -1.06
C PHE A 251 1.49 -12.31 -0.71
N LEU A 252 0.59 -13.15 -1.21
CA LEU A 252 0.61 -14.59 -0.95
C LEU A 252 1.84 -15.28 -1.55
N SER A 253 2.25 -14.90 -2.77
CA SER A 253 3.45 -15.46 -3.39
C SER A 253 4.70 -15.14 -2.58
N ASN A 254 4.84 -13.91 -2.11
CA ASN A 254 5.96 -13.47 -1.28
C ASN A 254 5.96 -14.22 0.07
N LEU A 255 4.80 -14.46 0.69
CA LEU A 255 4.72 -15.25 1.93
C LEU A 255 5.08 -16.72 1.72
N ASN A 256 4.67 -17.34 0.62
CA ASN A 256 4.95 -18.76 0.35
C ASN A 256 6.42 -19.01 -0.05
N LYS A 257 6.95 -18.19 -0.96
CA LYS A 257 8.28 -18.41 -1.56
C LYS A 257 9.39 -17.61 -0.88
N GLY A 258 9.03 -16.68 -0.01
CA GLY A 258 9.94 -15.62 0.41
C GLY A 258 10.15 -14.59 -0.70
N ARG A 259 11.03 -13.63 -0.41
CA ARG A 259 11.41 -12.56 -1.32
C ARG A 259 12.93 -12.56 -1.45
N SER A 260 13.44 -12.91 -2.63
CA SER A 260 14.87 -12.97 -2.96
C SER A 260 15.33 -11.94 -3.99
N ASP A 261 14.42 -11.49 -4.86
CA ASP A 261 14.79 -10.78 -6.09
C ASP A 261 14.97 -9.27 -5.87
N TYR A 262 14.57 -8.76 -4.72
CA TYR A 262 14.64 -7.34 -4.35
C TYR A 262 14.74 -7.17 -2.84
N GLU A 263 15.36 -6.07 -2.41
CA GLU A 263 15.51 -5.73 -0.99
C GLU A 263 14.28 -4.94 -0.48
N PRO A 264 13.80 -5.22 0.75
CA PRO A 264 14.37 -6.16 1.72
C PRO A 264 14.01 -7.63 1.42
N SER A 265 14.99 -8.52 1.45
CA SER A 265 14.76 -9.96 1.30
C SER A 265 14.25 -10.62 2.59
N PHE A 266 13.46 -11.68 2.46
CA PHE A 266 13.02 -12.51 3.58
C PHE A 266 12.74 -13.96 3.16
N PRO A 267 12.95 -14.96 4.04
CA PRO A 267 12.66 -16.36 3.71
C PRO A 267 11.14 -16.63 3.67
N PRO A 268 10.68 -17.73 3.06
CA PRO A 268 9.30 -18.21 3.19
C PRO A 268 8.72 -18.06 4.61
N GLN A 269 7.46 -17.60 4.70
CA GLN A 269 6.71 -17.39 5.94
C GLN A 269 5.39 -18.20 5.94
N PRO A 270 5.44 -19.53 6.08
CA PRO A 270 4.27 -20.38 5.86
C PRO A 270 3.13 -20.18 6.87
N LEU A 271 3.48 -19.85 8.13
CA LEU A 271 2.48 -19.57 9.17
C LEU A 271 1.69 -18.29 8.86
N LEU A 272 2.35 -17.31 8.25
CA LEU A 272 1.72 -16.08 7.81
C LEU A 272 0.87 -16.30 6.56
N ALA A 273 1.36 -17.11 5.61
CA ALA A 273 0.57 -17.53 4.45
C ALA A 273 -0.72 -18.23 4.88
N ARG A 274 -0.62 -19.16 5.84
CA ARG A 274 -1.78 -19.83 6.45
C ARG A 274 -2.81 -18.85 7.00
N ARG A 275 -2.36 -17.91 7.82
CA ARG A 275 -3.27 -16.93 8.44
C ARG A 275 -3.90 -16.00 7.41
N SER A 276 -3.20 -15.74 6.31
CA SER A 276 -3.72 -14.95 5.19
C SER A 276 -4.81 -15.72 4.43
N ASP A 277 -4.60 -17.01 4.20
CA ASP A 277 -5.60 -17.91 3.60
C ASP A 277 -6.87 -18.00 4.46
N GLU A 278 -6.71 -18.18 5.78
CA GLU A 278 -7.82 -18.15 6.75
C GLU A 278 -8.58 -16.81 6.68
N GLN A 279 -7.88 -15.67 6.59
CA GLN A 279 -8.51 -14.35 6.42
C GLN A 279 -9.25 -14.19 5.08
N ILE A 280 -8.73 -14.76 3.99
CA ILE A 280 -9.39 -14.74 2.69
C ILE A 280 -10.70 -15.54 2.76
N GLU A 281 -10.67 -16.72 3.37
CA GLU A 281 -11.86 -17.56 3.54
C GLU A 281 -12.91 -16.88 4.43
N GLU A 282 -12.50 -16.28 5.56
CA GLU A 282 -13.38 -15.53 6.46
C GLU A 282 -14.18 -14.42 5.74
N GLU A 283 -13.55 -13.75 4.77
CA GLU A 283 -14.16 -12.64 4.01
C GLU A 283 -14.87 -13.11 2.72
N GLY A 284 -14.99 -14.43 2.49
CA GLY A 284 -15.58 -14.97 1.25
C GLY A 284 -14.76 -14.67 -0.01
N GLY A 285 -13.45 -14.49 0.15
CA GLY A 285 -12.57 -14.04 -0.92
C GLY A 285 -12.41 -15.04 -2.06
N ASN A 286 -12.59 -16.34 -1.80
CA ASN A 286 -12.57 -17.35 -2.86
C ASN A 286 -13.72 -17.16 -3.85
N GLU A 287 -14.93 -16.93 -3.34
CA GLU A 287 -16.13 -16.65 -4.12
C GLU A 287 -16.00 -15.33 -4.88
N GLU A 288 -15.48 -14.29 -4.21
CA GLU A 288 -15.30 -12.98 -4.83
C GLU A 288 -14.25 -13.00 -5.95
N ILE A 289 -13.13 -13.71 -5.77
CA ILE A 289 -12.13 -13.93 -6.83
C ILE A 289 -12.74 -14.72 -8.00
N GLU A 290 -13.50 -15.78 -7.73
CA GLU A 290 -14.16 -16.57 -8.78
C GLU A 290 -15.16 -15.74 -9.58
N SER A 291 -15.88 -14.83 -8.91
CA SER A 291 -16.83 -13.93 -9.57
C SER A 291 -16.15 -13.04 -10.63
N GLN A 292 -14.89 -12.62 -10.38
CA GLN A 292 -14.11 -11.80 -11.31
C GLN A 292 -13.69 -12.55 -12.58
N LEU A 293 -13.66 -13.89 -12.56
CA LEU A 293 -13.39 -14.69 -13.76
C LEU A 293 -14.57 -14.67 -14.75
N ILE A 294 -15.79 -14.55 -14.22
CA ILE A 294 -17.04 -14.59 -14.97
C ILE A 294 -17.42 -13.19 -15.48
N LYS A 295 -17.06 -12.13 -14.73
CA LYS A 295 -17.39 -10.74 -15.08
C LYS A 295 -16.89 -10.40 -16.49
N LYS A 296 -17.78 -9.78 -17.29
CA LYS A 296 -17.43 -9.18 -18.59
C LYS A 296 -16.83 -7.80 -18.32
N GLY A 297 -15.54 -7.77 -17.99
CA GLY A 297 -14.76 -6.53 -17.85
C GLY A 297 -14.04 -6.16 -19.14
N ASP A 298 -13.59 -4.92 -19.24
CA ASP A 298 -12.75 -4.45 -20.34
C ASP A 298 -11.44 -5.27 -20.39
N GLN A 299 -11.03 -5.69 -21.59
CA GLN A 299 -9.78 -6.43 -21.79
C GLN A 299 -8.53 -5.66 -21.34
N TYR A 300 -8.66 -4.33 -21.18
CA TYR A 300 -7.56 -3.43 -20.89
C TYR A 300 -6.88 -3.67 -19.53
N TYR A 301 -7.66 -4.03 -18.50
CA TYR A 301 -7.13 -4.18 -17.13
C TYR A 301 -6.80 -5.63 -16.75
N TYR A 302 -6.91 -6.58 -17.70
CA TYR A 302 -6.53 -7.98 -17.50
C TYR A 302 -7.12 -8.65 -16.24
N ILE A 303 -8.29 -8.21 -15.75
CA ILE A 303 -8.90 -8.69 -14.49
C ILE A 303 -8.96 -10.22 -14.43
N LYS A 304 -9.33 -10.88 -15.53
CA LYS A 304 -9.35 -12.36 -15.60
C LYS A 304 -7.98 -12.99 -15.40
N SER A 305 -6.93 -12.39 -15.96
CA SER A 305 -5.55 -12.87 -15.75
C SER A 305 -5.15 -12.68 -14.29
N GLN A 306 -5.46 -11.52 -13.70
CA GLN A 306 -5.14 -11.21 -12.31
C GLN A 306 -5.91 -12.11 -11.33
N ALA A 307 -7.18 -12.38 -11.59
CA ALA A 307 -7.99 -13.32 -10.82
C ALA A 307 -7.43 -14.74 -10.89
N ASN A 308 -6.99 -15.19 -12.07
CA ASN A 308 -6.32 -16.49 -12.20
C ASN A 308 -4.98 -16.54 -11.44
N ARG A 309 -4.22 -15.43 -11.42
CA ARG A 309 -2.99 -15.34 -10.63
C ARG A 309 -3.26 -15.39 -9.13
N ALA A 310 -4.22 -14.61 -8.64
CA ALA A 310 -4.63 -14.63 -7.23
C ALA A 310 -5.12 -16.02 -6.81
N LYS A 311 -6.01 -16.63 -7.61
CA LYS A 311 -6.46 -18.02 -7.41
C LYS A 311 -5.30 -19.01 -7.40
N GLY A 312 -4.35 -18.87 -8.32
CA GLY A 312 -3.14 -19.69 -8.36
C GLY A 312 -2.25 -19.50 -7.12
N ALA A 313 -2.11 -18.26 -6.62
CA ALA A 313 -1.34 -17.97 -5.42
C ALA A 313 -1.95 -18.61 -4.16
N ILE A 314 -3.29 -18.61 -4.05
CA ILE A 314 -4.04 -19.33 -3.01
C ILE A 314 -3.81 -20.84 -3.15
N LEU A 315 -3.97 -21.39 -4.35
CA LEU A 315 -3.81 -22.84 -4.60
C LEU A 315 -2.38 -23.36 -4.38
N ASN A 316 -1.36 -22.56 -4.72
CA ASN A 316 0.04 -22.94 -4.55
C ASN A 316 0.41 -23.20 -3.09
N TYR A 317 -0.22 -22.49 -2.15
CA TYR A 317 -0.05 -22.75 -0.72
C TYR A 317 -0.47 -24.19 -0.36
N PHE A 318 -1.61 -24.67 -0.85
CA PHE A 318 -2.07 -26.05 -0.61
C PHE A 318 -1.11 -27.09 -1.21
N ILE A 319 -0.57 -26.82 -2.40
CA ILE A 319 0.42 -27.72 -3.04
C ILE A 319 1.72 -27.77 -2.20
N GLU A 320 2.19 -26.64 -1.66
CA GLU A 320 3.35 -26.60 -0.78
C GLU A 320 3.09 -27.30 0.56
N GLN A 321 1.87 -27.23 1.09
CA GLN A 321 1.48 -27.99 2.28
C GLN A 321 1.50 -29.50 2.03
N ASP A 322 0.86 -29.95 0.94
CA ASP A 322 0.77 -31.38 0.60
C ASP A 322 2.14 -31.97 0.21
N ASN A 323 3.06 -31.14 -0.29
CA ASN A 323 4.43 -31.54 -0.63
C ASN A 323 5.43 -31.43 0.53
N ARG A 324 5.02 -30.93 1.71
CA ARG A 324 5.81 -31.13 2.94
C ARG A 324 5.72 -32.60 3.32
N LYS A 325 6.64 -33.40 2.77
CA LYS A 325 6.93 -34.75 3.24
C LYS A 325 6.97 -34.74 4.78
N PRO A 326 6.37 -35.73 5.46
CA PRO A 326 6.65 -35.91 6.88
C PRO A 326 8.17 -36.05 7.05
N ASP A 327 8.74 -35.26 7.96
CA ASP A 327 10.14 -35.40 8.34
C ASP A 327 10.39 -36.84 8.76
N CYS A 328 11.13 -37.58 7.93
CA CYS A 328 11.50 -38.97 8.19
C CYS A 328 12.47 -39.11 9.38
N ASP A 329 12.82 -38.02 10.06
CA ASP A 329 13.71 -38.03 11.22
C ASP A 329 13.03 -38.50 12.51
N SER A 330 11.70 -38.70 12.52
CA SER A 330 10.98 -39.28 13.66
C SER A 330 10.84 -40.81 13.63
N LEU A 331 11.33 -41.50 12.59
CA LEU A 331 11.20 -42.97 12.46
C LEU A 331 12.46 -43.78 12.79
N PHE A 332 13.57 -43.14 13.19
CA PHE A 332 14.83 -43.86 13.47
C PHE A 332 14.99 -44.41 14.89
N HIS A 333 13.91 -44.55 15.66
CA HIS A 333 13.92 -45.27 16.94
C HIS A 333 12.77 -46.28 17.07
N LEU A 334 12.68 -47.24 16.15
CA LEU A 334 12.04 -48.54 16.41
C LEU A 334 12.87 -49.68 15.79
N PRO A 335 13.06 -50.80 16.50
CA PRO A 335 13.95 -51.87 16.07
C PRO A 335 13.36 -52.66 14.89
N SER A 336 14.27 -53.12 14.02
CA SER A 336 13.98 -53.85 12.79
C SER A 336 13.18 -55.14 13.00
N SER A 337 11.89 -55.09 12.67
CA SER A 337 11.10 -56.17 12.07
C SER A 337 9.76 -55.54 11.68
N THR A 338 9.44 -55.27 10.43
CA THR A 338 8.92 -56.28 9.50
C THR A 338 8.82 -55.61 8.13
N VAL A 339 9.47 -56.21 7.13
CA VAL A 339 9.28 -55.88 5.71
C VAL A 339 7.94 -56.46 5.27
N TYR A 340 6.98 -55.64 4.83
CA TYR A 340 5.99 -56.05 3.82
C TYR A 340 5.51 -54.82 3.01
N GLY A 341 5.49 -55.00 1.69
CA GLY A 341 5.45 -53.94 0.69
C GLY A 341 4.15 -53.15 0.58
N VAL A 342 4.29 -51.91 0.10
CA VAL A 342 3.19 -51.08 -0.38
C VAL A 342 2.95 -51.43 -1.84
N ALA A 343 1.95 -52.28 -2.08
CA ALA A 343 1.35 -52.45 -3.38
C ALA A 343 0.38 -51.29 -3.66
N ILE A 344 0.54 -50.71 -4.84
CA ILE A 344 -0.36 -49.73 -5.46
C ILE A 344 -1.73 -50.39 -5.68
N GLY A 345 -2.80 -49.78 -5.17
CA GLY A 345 -4.17 -50.26 -5.37
C GLY A 345 -5.18 -49.11 -5.32
N LYS A 346 -5.61 -48.65 -6.51
CA LYS A 346 -6.83 -47.87 -6.69
C LYS A 346 -8.02 -48.77 -6.31
N GLU A 347 -8.94 -48.29 -5.47
CA GLU A 347 -10.31 -48.79 -5.54
C GLU A 347 -11.32 -47.72 -5.10
N LYS A 348 -12.17 -47.35 -6.06
CA LYS A 348 -13.46 -46.71 -5.83
C LYS A 348 -14.30 -47.71 -5.04
N ASP A 349 -15.03 -47.27 -4.02
CA ASP A 349 -16.33 -47.89 -3.84
C ASP A 349 -17.42 -47.02 -3.20
N LYS A 350 -18.58 -47.17 -3.82
CA LYS A 350 -19.89 -46.63 -3.45
C LYS A 350 -20.32 -47.24 -2.12
N LYS A 351 -20.87 -46.43 -1.21
CA LYS A 351 -21.72 -46.94 -0.13
C LYS A 351 -23.16 -46.50 -0.32
N THR A 352 -23.95 -47.50 -0.64
CA THR A 352 -25.40 -47.62 -0.66
C THR A 352 -25.99 -47.27 0.72
N LEU A 353 -26.97 -46.36 0.75
CA LEU A 353 -27.88 -46.20 1.88
C LEU A 353 -28.76 -47.46 2.00
N LYS A 354 -28.78 -48.08 3.18
CA LYS A 354 -29.87 -48.96 3.64
C LYS A 354 -30.65 -48.22 4.71
N ILE A 355 -31.94 -48.03 4.42
CA ILE A 355 -32.97 -47.57 5.34
C ILE A 355 -33.56 -48.82 6.04
N TRP A 356 -34.18 -48.61 7.21
CA TRP A 356 -35.28 -49.35 7.89
C TRP A 356 -34.93 -49.87 9.29
N PRO A 357 -35.90 -49.96 10.21
CA PRO A 357 -37.34 -49.70 10.07
C PRO A 357 -37.78 -48.28 10.44
#